data_AF-A0A7X9E0G3-F1
#
_entry.id   AF-A0A7X9E0G3-F1
#
_cell.length_a   1.000
_cell.length_b   1.000
_cell.length_c   1.000
_cell.angle_alpha   90.00
_cell.angle_beta   90.00
_cell.angle_gamma   90.00
#
_symmetry.space_group_name_H-M   'P 1'
#
loop_
_entity.id
_entity.type
_entity.pdbx_description
1 polymer ?
#
loop_
_entity_poly.entity_id
_entity_poly.type
_entity_poly.pdbx_seq_one_letter_code
_entity_poly.pdbx_strand_id
1 'polypeptide(L)'
;TKGKFKVYIIDEVHMLTTESFNALLKTLEEPPEHVIFIFATTDVHKVPLTIISRCQRFDFRRIEMTAIKKLLKEIAEAEKIQIDDMALTLIAKKADGALRDAQSLFDQVISFSSGDVQSEVISKMLNLIDEEIYFTISDSILDKNFKTAFEVTKTVYENGWNFIDFLNGLNEHFRNIMTVVIRKDSDLIEEADYYKEKYLNYADKFSEGDLIRILNFINKTQYELKTSSNQRMKIEIALCHLIGLERSATISELISKINSGKISEPTRTYSISSGGPVKKPSQEQSLSNVRLVEKNEINIPEVKSFVAPTAKDSSDFNSIIAKWQVFVEQVKTDKLFFGSILDNSNPVNIANDKLNIEVEHSDDWDIISDNKTYLDKKTKEVFGKKIEFNNAGKKKSGSEKKSSKPITKSQSSGSSNDENALVNAVINQLGGREIKK
;
A
#
# COMPACT_ATOMS: atom_id res chain seq x y z
N THR A 1 43.42 34.35 -2.73
CA THR A 1 44.31 33.35 -3.38
C THR A 1 44.13 33.50 -4.89
N LYS A 2 45.20 33.74 -5.66
CA LYS A 2 45.13 33.88 -7.13
C LYS A 2 45.27 32.49 -7.77
N GLY A 3 44.18 31.89 -8.21
CA GLY A 3 44.16 30.67 -9.04
C GLY A 3 43.96 31.01 -10.51
N LYS A 4 44.33 30.09 -11.42
CA LYS A 4 44.10 30.25 -12.88
C LYS A 4 42.61 30.34 -13.22
N PHE A 5 41.78 29.59 -12.49
CA PHE A 5 40.34 29.58 -12.64
C PHE A 5 39.65 29.87 -11.30
N LYS A 6 38.45 30.42 -11.39
CA LYS A 6 37.48 30.57 -10.31
C LYS A 6 36.32 29.62 -10.60
N VAL A 7 36.25 28.53 -9.83
CA VAL A 7 35.26 27.47 -10.05
C VAL A 7 34.08 27.64 -9.09
N TYR A 8 32.87 27.60 -9.62
CA TYR A 8 31.62 27.62 -8.87
C TYR A 8 30.94 26.28 -9.04
N ILE A 9 30.78 25.54 -7.94
CA ILE A 9 30.03 24.29 -7.89
C ILE A 9 28.74 24.57 -7.14
N ILE A 10 27.60 24.36 -7.81
CA ILE A 10 26.28 24.54 -7.23
C ILE A 10 25.59 23.19 -7.29
N ASP A 11 25.47 22.57 -6.12
CA ASP A 11 24.72 21.33 -5.94
C ASP A 11 23.23 21.61 -5.78
N GLU A 12 22.42 20.65 -6.22
CA GLU A 12 20.97 20.75 -6.30
C GLU A 12 20.47 22.06 -6.90
N VAL A 13 21.02 22.45 -8.06
CA VAL A 13 20.72 23.72 -8.73
C VAL A 13 19.22 23.90 -9.00
N HIS A 14 18.45 22.80 -9.10
CA HIS A 14 17.00 22.85 -9.25
C HIS A 14 16.26 23.50 -8.07
N MET A 15 16.93 23.66 -6.92
CA MET A 15 16.41 24.35 -5.74
C MET A 15 16.60 25.87 -5.81
N LEU A 16 17.32 26.40 -6.81
CA LEU A 16 17.49 27.84 -6.99
C LEU A 16 16.16 28.52 -7.37
N THR A 17 15.98 29.76 -6.88
CA THR A 17 14.83 30.56 -7.26
C THR A 17 14.94 31.04 -8.72
N THR A 18 13.80 31.36 -9.32
CA THR A 18 13.74 31.90 -10.69
C THR A 18 14.59 33.16 -10.87
N GLU A 19 14.61 34.04 -9.87
CA GLU A 19 15.42 35.26 -9.89
C GLU A 19 16.92 34.93 -9.88
N SER A 20 17.31 33.89 -9.13
CA SER A 20 18.69 33.42 -9.07
C SER A 20 19.15 32.85 -10.42
N PHE A 21 18.28 32.09 -11.10
CA PHE A 21 18.55 31.63 -12.46
C PHE A 21 18.71 32.79 -13.45
N ASN A 22 17.82 33.78 -13.39
CA ASN A 22 17.88 34.95 -14.28
C ASN A 22 19.18 35.76 -14.08
N ALA A 23 19.66 35.86 -12.84
CA ALA A 23 20.94 36.50 -12.54
C ALA A 23 22.14 35.72 -13.14
N LEU A 24 22.05 34.39 -13.20
CA LEU A 24 23.08 33.55 -13.79
C LEU A 24 23.08 33.58 -15.32
N LEU A 25 21.94 33.82 -15.97
CA LEU A 25 21.82 33.76 -17.45
C LEU A 25 22.85 34.63 -18.16
N LYS A 26 23.00 35.91 -17.76
CA LYS A 26 23.96 36.82 -18.38
C LYS A 26 25.40 36.31 -18.25
N THR A 27 25.72 35.70 -17.12
CA THR A 27 27.06 35.15 -16.86
C THR A 27 27.28 33.83 -17.60
N LEU A 28 26.22 33.06 -17.88
CA LEU A 28 26.31 31.83 -18.66
C LEU A 28 26.33 32.06 -20.17
N GLU A 29 25.78 33.18 -20.64
CA GLU A 29 25.87 33.62 -22.04
C GLU A 29 27.28 34.10 -22.40
N GLU A 30 27.88 34.91 -21.52
CA GLU A 30 29.20 35.48 -21.72
C GLU A 30 30.08 35.17 -20.49
N PRO A 31 30.47 33.90 -20.29
CA PRO A 31 31.26 33.51 -19.12
C PRO A 31 32.67 34.13 -19.22
N PRO A 32 33.17 34.74 -18.14
CA PRO A 32 34.56 35.18 -18.10
C PRO A 32 35.50 33.98 -18.33
N GLU A 33 36.57 34.16 -19.11
CA GLU A 33 37.47 33.05 -19.51
C GLU A 33 38.08 32.27 -18.33
N HIS A 34 38.19 32.90 -17.17
CA HIS A 34 38.74 32.31 -15.96
C HIS A 34 37.67 31.73 -15.03
N VAL A 35 36.38 31.73 -15.39
CA VAL A 35 35.29 31.25 -14.54
C VAL A 35 34.72 29.96 -15.10
N ILE A 36 34.58 28.95 -14.22
CA ILE A 36 33.96 27.66 -14.57
C ILE A 36 32.77 27.44 -13.65
N PHE A 37 31.60 27.17 -14.24
CA PHE A 37 30.41 26.76 -13.50
C PHE A 37 30.21 25.24 -13.64
N ILE A 38 29.95 24.58 -12.52
CA ILE A 38 29.55 23.18 -12.43
C ILE A 38 28.21 23.16 -11.70
N PHE A 39 27.18 22.71 -12.40
CA PHE A 39 25.85 22.53 -11.83
C PHE A 39 25.57 21.04 -11.65
N ALA A 40 25.13 20.66 -10.45
CA ALA A 40 24.62 19.31 -10.18
C ALA A 40 23.12 19.40 -9.83
N THR A 41 22.37 18.39 -10.25
CA THR A 41 20.94 18.26 -9.94
C THR A 41 20.52 16.81 -10.01
N THR A 42 19.63 16.41 -9.10
CA THR A 42 18.89 15.14 -9.16
C THR A 42 17.64 15.21 -10.04
N ASP A 43 17.14 16.41 -10.34
CA ASP A 43 15.95 16.65 -11.16
C ASP A 43 16.24 17.69 -12.26
N VAL A 44 16.57 17.21 -13.46
CA VAL A 44 16.89 18.08 -14.61
C VAL A 44 15.65 18.80 -15.15
N HIS A 45 14.45 18.26 -14.94
CA HIS A 45 13.22 18.83 -15.49
C HIS A 45 12.80 20.12 -14.78
N LYS A 46 13.23 20.30 -13.53
CA LYS A 46 13.04 21.54 -12.77
C LYS A 46 14.04 22.65 -13.14
N VAL A 47 15.10 22.32 -13.87
CA VAL A 47 16.08 23.31 -14.32
C VAL A 47 15.58 23.96 -15.62
N PRO A 48 15.56 25.30 -15.72
CA PRO A 48 15.11 25.97 -16.94
C PRO A 48 15.91 25.54 -18.18
N LEU A 49 15.22 25.29 -19.30
CA LEU A 49 15.86 24.95 -20.58
C LEU A 49 16.89 25.98 -21.04
N THR A 50 16.72 27.25 -20.64
CA THR A 50 17.66 28.34 -20.93
C THR A 50 19.02 28.15 -20.26
N ILE A 51 19.07 27.48 -19.09
CA ILE A 51 20.32 27.12 -18.41
C ILE A 51 20.92 25.88 -19.06
N ILE A 52 20.09 24.86 -19.28
CA ILE A 52 20.52 23.58 -19.88
C ILE A 52 21.15 23.81 -21.25
N SER A 53 20.57 24.69 -22.09
CA SER A 53 21.07 24.96 -23.44
C SER A 53 22.44 25.66 -23.47
N ARG A 54 22.90 26.20 -22.33
CA ARG A 54 24.18 26.91 -22.18
C ARG A 54 25.21 26.09 -21.40
N CYS A 55 24.87 24.86 -21.03
CA CYS A 55 25.74 23.97 -20.27
C CYS A 55 26.10 22.72 -21.10
N GLN A 56 27.33 22.22 -20.93
CA GLN A 56 27.65 20.87 -21.35
C GLN A 56 26.99 19.89 -20.37
N ARG A 57 26.05 19.09 -20.87
CA ARG A 57 25.33 18.10 -20.06
C ARG A 57 26.12 16.80 -19.96
N PHE A 58 26.23 16.29 -18.74
CA PHE A 58 26.71 14.95 -18.42
C PHE A 58 25.67 14.25 -17.57
N ASP A 59 25.13 13.14 -18.07
CA ASP A 59 24.16 12.32 -17.34
C ASP A 59 24.89 11.16 -16.66
N PHE A 60 24.91 11.17 -15.32
CA PHE A 60 25.41 10.06 -14.54
C PHE A 60 24.30 9.01 -14.38
N ARG A 61 24.59 7.78 -14.78
CA ARG A 61 23.69 6.65 -14.59
C ARG A 61 23.98 5.97 -13.25
N ARG A 62 23.02 5.19 -12.77
CA ARG A 62 23.22 4.29 -11.63
C ARG A 62 24.39 3.36 -11.92
N ILE A 63 25.19 3.10 -10.89
CA ILE A 63 26.34 2.19 -11.00
C ILE A 63 25.83 0.75 -10.94
N GLU A 64 26.29 -0.08 -11.85
CA GLU A 64 26.01 -1.51 -11.87
C GLU A 64 26.38 -2.17 -10.53
N MET A 65 25.53 -3.07 -10.03
CA MET A 65 25.74 -3.74 -8.74
C MET A 65 27.10 -4.46 -8.68
N THR A 66 27.52 -5.09 -9.78
CA THR A 66 28.82 -5.77 -9.89
C THR A 66 30.00 -4.82 -9.76
N ALA A 67 29.87 -3.59 -10.26
CA ALA A 67 30.90 -2.56 -10.13
C ALA A 67 30.97 -2.00 -8.70
N ILE A 68 29.83 -1.79 -8.04
CA ILE A 68 29.79 -1.40 -6.61
C ILE A 68 30.44 -2.49 -5.77
N LYS A 69 30.03 -3.74 -5.95
CA LYS A 69 30.59 -4.91 -5.25
C LYS A 69 32.10 -5.01 -5.41
N LYS A 70 32.61 -4.83 -6.64
CA LYS A 70 34.05 -4.82 -6.93
C LYS A 70 34.77 -3.71 -6.17
N LEU A 71 34.24 -2.48 -6.17
CA LEU A 71 34.88 -1.37 -5.45
C LEU A 71 34.88 -1.59 -3.95
N LEU A 72 33.76 -2.07 -3.37
CA LEU A 72 33.70 -2.40 -1.95
C LEU A 72 34.71 -3.50 -1.57
N LYS A 73 34.91 -4.48 -2.44
CA LYS A 73 35.96 -5.50 -2.26
C LYS A 73 37.36 -4.90 -2.27
N GLU A 74 37.67 -4.02 -3.21
CA GLU A 74 38.96 -3.31 -3.27
C GLU A 74 39.21 -2.49 -1.99
N ILE A 75 38.17 -1.81 -1.47
CA ILE A 75 38.24 -1.07 -0.21
C ILE A 75 38.48 -2.03 0.97
N ALA A 76 37.74 -3.14 1.06
CA ALA A 76 37.91 -4.14 2.10
C ALA A 76 39.34 -4.72 2.12
N GLU A 77 39.90 -5.02 0.95
CA GLU A 77 41.27 -5.53 0.80
C GLU A 77 42.32 -4.48 1.25
N ALA A 78 42.12 -3.20 0.88
CA ALA A 78 43.01 -2.11 1.27
C ALA A 78 43.01 -1.87 2.80
N GLU A 79 41.83 -1.94 3.42
CA GLU A 79 41.63 -1.76 4.86
C GLU A 79 41.87 -3.05 5.67
N LYS A 80 42.19 -4.17 5.00
CA LYS A 80 42.41 -5.51 5.61
C LYS A 80 41.22 -6.05 6.40
N ILE A 81 40.02 -5.84 5.86
CA ILE A 81 38.76 -6.28 6.46
C ILE A 81 38.34 -7.59 5.80
N GLN A 82 37.99 -8.60 6.61
CA GLN A 82 37.41 -9.83 6.10
C GLN A 82 35.90 -9.64 5.95
N ILE A 83 35.43 -9.77 4.72
CA ILE A 83 34.01 -9.69 4.37
C ILE A 83 33.66 -10.75 3.35
N ASP A 84 32.54 -11.41 3.57
CA ASP A 84 32.06 -12.43 2.64
C ASP A 84 31.47 -11.81 1.35
N ASP A 85 31.38 -12.61 0.29
CA ASP A 85 30.91 -12.16 -1.03
C ASP A 85 29.39 -11.86 -1.05
N MET A 86 28.63 -12.55 -0.21
CA MET A 86 27.18 -12.39 -0.08
C MET A 86 26.84 -11.06 0.60
N ALA A 87 27.60 -10.68 1.63
CA ALA A 87 27.59 -9.43 2.36
C ALA A 87 27.88 -8.24 1.45
N LEU A 88 28.92 -8.34 0.61
CA LEU A 88 29.21 -7.31 -0.39
C LEU A 88 28.07 -7.16 -1.40
N THR A 89 27.48 -8.27 -1.83
CA THR A 89 26.34 -8.26 -2.74
C THR A 89 25.11 -7.62 -2.09
N LEU A 90 24.85 -7.92 -0.82
CA LEU A 90 23.74 -7.38 -0.06
C LEU A 90 23.85 -5.86 0.13
N ILE A 91 25.05 -5.37 0.47
CA ILE A 91 25.32 -3.92 0.57
C ILE A 91 25.15 -3.25 -0.80
N ALA A 92 25.70 -3.86 -1.87
CA ALA A 92 25.59 -3.31 -3.22
C ALA A 92 24.14 -3.25 -3.72
N LYS A 93 23.35 -4.30 -3.46
CA LYS A 93 21.90 -4.36 -3.75
C LYS A 93 21.15 -3.28 -2.98
N LYS A 94 21.42 -3.15 -1.68
CA LYS A 94 20.77 -2.15 -0.82
C LYS A 94 21.08 -0.71 -1.23
N ALA A 95 22.26 -0.47 -1.80
CA ALA A 95 22.68 0.84 -2.26
C ALA A 95 22.03 1.30 -3.58
N ASP A 96 21.37 0.42 -4.32
CA ASP A 96 20.55 0.74 -5.49
C ASP A 96 21.26 1.66 -6.53
N GLY A 97 22.54 1.41 -6.77
CA GLY A 97 23.36 2.17 -7.71
C GLY A 97 24.02 3.44 -7.15
N ALA A 98 23.78 3.80 -5.88
CA ALA A 98 24.36 4.95 -5.20
C ALA A 98 25.63 4.56 -4.43
N LEU A 99 26.80 4.83 -4.99
CA LEU A 99 28.08 4.43 -4.39
C LEU A 99 28.33 5.00 -2.99
N ARG A 100 27.88 6.24 -2.77
CA ARG A 100 28.00 6.91 -1.47
C ARG A 100 27.21 6.16 -0.40
N ASP A 101 26.01 5.69 -0.74
CA ASP A 101 25.18 4.92 0.18
C ASP A 101 25.80 3.54 0.41
N ALA A 102 26.36 2.91 -0.63
CA ALA A 102 27.09 1.65 -0.51
C ALA A 102 28.27 1.76 0.47
N GLN A 103 29.10 2.79 0.34
CA GLN A 103 30.22 3.04 1.26
C GLN A 103 29.74 3.35 2.68
N SER A 104 28.70 4.18 2.82
CA SER A 104 28.14 4.50 4.13
C SER A 104 27.60 3.27 4.84
N LEU A 105 26.91 2.37 4.12
CA LEU A 105 26.42 1.10 4.63
C LEU A 105 27.57 0.15 4.98
N PHE A 106 28.60 0.09 4.15
CA PHE A 106 29.80 -0.70 4.39
C PHE A 106 30.54 -0.26 5.67
N ASP A 107 30.77 1.04 5.84
CA ASP A 107 31.36 1.61 7.05
C ASP A 107 30.51 1.31 8.29
N GLN A 108 29.17 1.42 8.14
CA GLN A 108 28.25 1.05 9.20
C GLN A 108 28.48 -0.42 9.57
N VAL A 109 28.40 -1.35 8.62
CA VAL A 109 28.57 -2.79 8.87
C VAL A 109 29.91 -3.11 9.56
N ILE A 110 31.00 -2.46 9.14
CA ILE A 110 32.31 -2.61 9.77
C ILE A 110 32.30 -2.13 11.22
N SER A 111 31.66 -1.00 11.52
CA SER A 111 31.63 -0.47 12.89
C SER A 111 30.94 -1.39 13.90
N PHE A 112 30.03 -2.26 13.46
CA PHE A 112 29.32 -3.22 14.31
C PHE A 112 29.92 -4.62 14.30
N SER A 113 30.78 -4.94 13.34
CA SER A 113 31.51 -6.20 13.28
C SER A 113 32.91 -6.02 13.88
N SER A 114 33.36 -6.94 14.72
CA SER A 114 34.70 -6.88 15.31
C SER A 114 35.79 -7.32 14.31
N GLY A 115 35.71 -6.85 13.06
CA GLY A 115 36.66 -7.14 11.98
C GLY A 115 36.29 -8.32 11.05
N ASP A 116 35.34 -9.17 11.43
CA ASP A 116 34.81 -10.25 10.60
C ASP A 116 33.33 -9.99 10.28
N VAL A 117 33.03 -9.75 9.01
CA VAL A 117 31.71 -9.35 8.53
C VAL A 117 31.00 -10.55 7.89
N GLN A 118 30.04 -11.12 8.63
CA GLN A 118 29.17 -12.19 8.15
C GLN A 118 27.82 -11.66 7.65
N SER A 119 27.30 -12.25 6.57
CA SER A 119 26.03 -11.89 5.94
C SER A 119 24.83 -11.87 6.90
N GLU A 120 24.77 -12.77 7.89
CA GLU A 120 23.69 -12.85 8.86
C GLU A 120 23.66 -11.65 9.80
N VAL A 121 24.84 -11.11 10.14
CA VAL A 121 24.98 -9.91 10.97
C VAL A 121 24.50 -8.70 10.17
N ILE A 122 24.85 -8.63 8.88
CA ILE A 122 24.38 -7.56 7.98
C ILE A 122 22.87 -7.61 7.83
N SER A 123 22.29 -8.79 7.55
CA SER A 123 20.85 -8.91 7.36
C SER A 123 20.07 -8.43 8.58
N LYS A 124 20.52 -8.78 9.79
CA LYS A 124 19.91 -8.27 11.03
C LYS A 124 20.10 -6.77 11.19
N MET A 125 21.29 -6.26 10.91
CA MET A 125 21.64 -4.85 11.10
C MET A 125 20.91 -3.93 10.11
N LEU A 126 20.81 -4.35 8.85
CA LEU A 126 20.09 -3.65 7.80
C LEU A 126 18.59 -3.93 7.82
N ASN A 127 18.12 -4.69 8.82
CA ASN A 127 16.75 -5.15 8.97
C ASN A 127 16.19 -5.76 7.68
N LEU A 128 17.04 -6.53 6.98
CA LEU A 128 16.72 -7.17 5.72
C LEU A 128 16.00 -8.49 5.96
N ILE A 129 15.08 -8.76 5.06
CA ILE A 129 14.30 -9.99 5.06
C ILE A 129 15.14 -11.05 4.37
N ASP A 130 15.23 -12.22 4.98
CA ASP A 130 15.95 -13.35 4.41
C ASP A 130 15.27 -13.82 3.12
N GLU A 131 16.04 -13.95 2.04
CA GLU A 131 15.57 -14.42 0.73
C GLU A 131 14.98 -15.84 0.82
N GLU A 132 15.47 -16.67 1.75
CA GLU A 132 14.94 -18.01 2.02
C GLU A 132 13.43 -18.02 2.34
N ILE A 133 12.91 -16.94 2.93
CA ILE A 133 11.48 -16.78 3.21
C ILE A 133 10.68 -16.70 1.91
N TYR A 134 11.19 -16.00 0.90
CA TYR A 134 10.51 -15.86 -0.37
C TYR A 134 10.48 -17.17 -1.15
N PHE A 135 11.58 -17.93 -1.13
CA PHE A 135 11.60 -19.30 -1.68
C PHE A 135 10.59 -20.20 -0.98
N THR A 136 10.49 -20.12 0.36
CA THR A 136 9.50 -20.90 1.13
C THR A 136 8.06 -20.59 0.71
N ILE A 137 7.76 -19.33 0.38
CA ILE A 137 6.44 -18.93 -0.13
C ILE A 137 6.19 -19.53 -1.51
N SER A 138 7.16 -19.43 -2.43
CA SER A 138 7.05 -19.99 -3.78
C SER A 138 6.83 -21.50 -3.77
N ASP A 139 7.59 -22.23 -2.97
CA ASP A 139 7.39 -23.68 -2.78
C ASP A 139 6.02 -23.97 -2.17
N SER A 140 5.57 -23.17 -1.20
CA SER A 140 4.24 -23.34 -0.59
C SER A 140 3.07 -23.08 -1.54
N ILE A 141 3.24 -22.21 -2.54
CA ILE A 141 2.24 -22.00 -3.60
C ILE A 141 2.13 -23.26 -4.48
N LEU A 142 3.26 -23.89 -4.80
CA LEU A 142 3.30 -25.11 -5.59
C LEU A 142 2.69 -26.30 -4.84
N ASP A 143 3.01 -26.42 -3.55
CA ASP A 143 2.59 -27.53 -2.69
C ASP A 143 1.22 -27.31 -2.02
N LYS A 144 0.60 -26.14 -2.22
CA LYS A 144 -0.68 -25.75 -1.59
C LYS A 144 -0.65 -25.78 -0.06
N ASN A 145 0.48 -25.39 0.52
CA ASN A 145 0.65 -25.36 1.97
C ASN A 145 0.21 -24.01 2.57
N PHE A 146 -1.07 -23.89 2.92
CA PHE A 146 -1.64 -22.68 3.52
C PHE A 146 -1.07 -22.34 4.92
N LYS A 147 -0.47 -23.30 5.63
CA LYS A 147 0.10 -23.07 6.97
C LYS A 147 1.22 -22.03 6.91
N THR A 148 2.02 -22.08 5.85
CA THR A 148 3.15 -21.16 5.62
C THR A 148 2.73 -19.70 5.63
N ALA A 149 1.52 -19.36 5.15
CA ALA A 149 1.03 -17.98 5.14
C ALA A 149 1.06 -17.35 6.54
N PHE A 150 0.64 -18.10 7.56
CA PHE A 150 0.60 -17.62 8.94
C PHE A 150 1.98 -17.65 9.59
N GLU A 151 2.80 -18.66 9.30
CA GLU A 151 4.16 -18.81 9.84
C GLU A 151 5.09 -17.69 9.33
N VAL A 152 5.05 -17.40 8.04
CA VAL A 152 5.80 -16.30 7.43
C VAL A 152 5.32 -14.96 7.97
N THR A 153 4.01 -14.72 7.99
CA THR A 153 3.49 -13.44 8.50
C THR A 153 3.86 -13.21 9.96
N LYS A 154 3.84 -14.27 10.79
CA LYS A 154 4.31 -14.22 12.17
C LYS A 154 5.80 -13.87 12.24
N THR A 155 6.63 -14.54 11.45
CA THR A 155 8.08 -14.29 11.40
C THR A 155 8.39 -12.84 11.02
N VAL A 156 7.73 -12.32 9.99
CA VAL A 156 7.88 -10.92 9.54
C VAL A 156 7.50 -9.94 10.66
N TYR A 157 6.40 -10.22 11.36
CA TYR A 157 5.94 -9.39 12.46
C TYR A 157 6.89 -9.43 13.68
N GLU A 158 7.33 -10.62 14.08
CA GLU A 158 8.19 -10.82 15.26
C GLU A 158 9.60 -10.23 15.07
N ASN A 159 10.13 -10.25 13.84
CA ASN A 159 11.39 -9.60 13.51
C ASN A 159 11.26 -8.08 13.33
N GLY A 160 10.04 -7.51 13.39
CA GLY A 160 9.81 -6.08 13.21
C GLY A 160 10.05 -5.60 11.77
N TRP A 161 9.97 -6.49 10.79
CA TRP A 161 10.11 -6.13 9.39
C TRP A 161 8.88 -5.39 8.88
N ASN A 162 9.10 -4.45 7.96
CA ASN A 162 8.02 -3.70 7.34
C ASN A 162 7.29 -4.56 6.30
N PHE A 163 5.96 -4.66 6.38
CA PHE A 163 5.17 -5.47 5.44
C PHE A 163 5.19 -4.94 4.00
N ILE A 164 5.40 -3.64 3.79
CA ILE A 164 5.57 -3.05 2.45
C ILE A 164 6.91 -3.51 1.85
N ASP A 165 7.99 -3.47 2.65
CA ASP A 165 9.30 -3.96 2.19
C ASP A 165 9.28 -5.47 1.94
N PHE A 166 8.55 -6.22 2.77
CA PHE A 166 8.29 -7.64 2.54
C PHE A 166 7.61 -7.89 1.18
N LEU A 167 6.55 -7.14 0.84
CA LEU A 167 5.90 -7.27 -0.46
C LEU A 167 6.79 -6.83 -1.62
N ASN A 168 7.65 -5.81 -1.44
CA ASN A 168 8.62 -5.41 -2.45
C ASN A 168 9.59 -6.55 -2.77
N GLY A 169 10.16 -7.19 -1.74
CA GLY A 169 11.04 -8.35 -1.94
C GLY A 169 10.30 -9.55 -2.54
N LEU A 170 9.04 -9.80 -2.14
CA LEU A 170 8.23 -10.84 -2.75
C LEU A 170 7.96 -10.57 -4.25
N ASN A 171 7.74 -9.30 -4.62
CA ASN A 171 7.56 -8.89 -6.00
C ASN A 171 8.84 -9.11 -6.82
N GLU A 172 9.99 -8.72 -6.27
CA GLU A 172 11.30 -8.98 -6.86
C GLU A 172 11.57 -10.48 -7.03
N HIS A 173 11.24 -11.29 -6.03
CA HIS A 173 11.37 -12.73 -6.06
C HIS A 173 10.60 -13.37 -7.23
N PHE A 174 9.32 -13.00 -7.42
CA PHE A 174 8.55 -13.52 -8.56
C PHE A 174 8.99 -12.94 -9.91
N ARG A 175 9.54 -11.72 -9.93
CA ARG A 175 10.18 -11.15 -11.14
C ARG A 175 11.45 -11.94 -11.52
N ASN A 176 12.23 -12.38 -10.53
CA ASN A 176 13.40 -13.25 -10.74
C ASN A 176 12.98 -14.63 -11.25
N ILE A 177 11.94 -15.25 -10.67
CA ILE A 177 11.36 -16.50 -11.19
C ILE A 177 10.89 -16.31 -12.64
N MET A 178 10.16 -15.24 -12.95
CA MET A 178 9.72 -14.92 -14.32
C MET A 178 10.89 -14.80 -15.30
N THR A 179 11.98 -14.17 -14.86
CA THR A 179 13.19 -14.02 -15.66
C THR A 179 13.73 -15.38 -16.09
N VAL A 180 13.87 -16.32 -15.14
CA VAL A 180 14.32 -17.69 -15.43
C VAL A 180 13.32 -18.44 -16.30
N VAL A 181 12.02 -18.35 -16.03
CA VAL A 181 11.00 -19.09 -16.78
C VAL A 181 10.99 -18.70 -18.26
N ILE A 182 11.13 -17.40 -18.55
CA ILE A 182 11.14 -16.87 -19.93
C ILE A 182 12.48 -17.07 -20.62
N ARG A 183 13.59 -16.73 -19.95
CA ARG A 183 14.93 -16.67 -20.58
C ARG A 183 15.72 -17.97 -20.47
N LYS A 184 15.40 -18.80 -19.47
CA LYS A 184 16.17 -20.00 -19.10
C LYS A 184 17.62 -19.71 -18.69
N ASP A 185 17.89 -18.48 -18.24
CA ASP A 185 19.17 -18.02 -17.69
C ASP A 185 18.95 -17.21 -16.39
N SER A 186 20.05 -16.87 -15.70
CA SER A 186 20.04 -16.08 -14.46
C SER A 186 20.82 -14.76 -14.58
N ASP A 187 21.17 -14.34 -15.81
CA ASP A 187 22.09 -13.23 -16.05
C ASP A 187 21.53 -11.87 -15.60
N LEU A 188 20.21 -11.69 -15.69
CA LEU A 188 19.51 -10.47 -15.27
C LEU A 188 19.10 -10.48 -13.79
N ILE A 189 19.48 -11.51 -13.03
CA ILE A 189 19.16 -11.61 -11.61
C ILE A 189 20.28 -10.94 -10.81
N GLU A 190 19.94 -9.86 -10.13
CA GLU A 190 20.84 -9.07 -9.30
C GLU A 190 20.92 -9.65 -7.87
N GLU A 191 21.33 -10.91 -7.77
CA GLU A 191 21.46 -11.64 -6.50
C GLU A 191 22.84 -12.28 -6.32
N ALA A 192 23.11 -12.76 -5.11
CA ALA A 192 24.23 -13.64 -4.85
C ALA A 192 24.12 -14.92 -5.70
N ASP A 193 25.26 -15.48 -6.13
CA ASP A 193 25.30 -16.63 -7.04
C ASP A 193 24.59 -17.86 -6.46
N TYR A 194 24.66 -18.04 -5.13
CA TYR A 194 23.89 -19.05 -4.40
C TYR A 194 22.38 -19.00 -4.69
N TYR A 195 21.77 -17.81 -4.70
CA TYR A 195 20.35 -17.66 -4.98
C TYR A 195 20.03 -17.79 -6.47
N LYS A 196 20.93 -17.37 -7.36
CA LYS A 196 20.75 -17.53 -8.81
C LYS A 196 20.55 -18.99 -9.19
N GLU A 197 21.36 -19.89 -8.65
CA GLU A 197 21.21 -21.34 -8.87
C GLU A 197 19.85 -21.85 -8.38
N LYS A 198 19.36 -21.34 -7.24
CA LYS A 198 18.07 -21.71 -6.69
C LYS A 198 16.90 -21.24 -7.58
N TYR A 199 17.01 -20.05 -8.17
CA TYR A 199 16.01 -19.56 -9.14
C TYR A 199 15.94 -20.43 -10.40
N LEU A 200 17.06 -20.97 -10.89
CA LEU A 200 17.08 -21.88 -12.04
C LEU A 200 16.19 -23.11 -11.85
N ASN A 201 16.01 -23.58 -10.61
CA ASN A 201 15.13 -24.72 -10.29
C ASN A 201 13.63 -24.42 -10.50
N TYR A 202 13.25 -23.16 -10.74
CA TYR A 202 11.86 -22.77 -11.01
C TYR A 202 11.52 -22.67 -12.49
N ALA A 203 12.50 -22.85 -13.40
CA ALA A 203 12.34 -22.63 -14.84
C ALA A 203 11.11 -23.28 -15.47
N ASP A 204 10.69 -24.44 -14.97
CA ASP A 204 9.55 -25.22 -15.49
C ASP A 204 8.45 -25.47 -14.45
N LYS A 205 8.51 -24.79 -13.28
CA LYS A 205 7.54 -24.98 -12.19
C LYS A 205 6.32 -24.05 -12.29
N PHE A 206 6.48 -22.90 -12.94
CA PHE A 206 5.44 -21.89 -13.12
C PHE A 206 5.18 -21.63 -14.61
N SER A 207 3.92 -21.35 -14.96
CA SER A 207 3.61 -20.80 -16.28
C SER A 207 3.74 -19.27 -16.29
N GLU A 208 4.00 -18.69 -17.46
CA GLU A 208 4.05 -17.23 -17.65
C GLU A 208 2.75 -16.56 -17.17
N GLY A 209 1.60 -17.16 -17.48
CA GLY A 209 0.29 -16.66 -17.07
C GLY A 209 0.09 -16.66 -15.56
N ASP A 210 0.62 -17.66 -14.85
CA ASP A 210 0.55 -17.72 -13.39
C ASP A 210 1.40 -16.63 -12.75
N LEU A 211 2.61 -16.42 -13.25
CA LEU A 211 3.51 -15.39 -12.74
C LEU A 211 2.98 -13.97 -12.98
N ILE A 212 2.41 -13.69 -14.15
CA ILE A 212 1.75 -12.40 -14.42
C ILE A 212 0.61 -12.16 -13.44
N ARG A 213 -0.20 -13.19 -13.15
CA ARG A 213 -1.30 -13.11 -12.17
C ARG A 213 -0.78 -12.84 -10.77
N ILE A 214 0.25 -13.56 -10.34
CA ILE A 214 0.90 -13.39 -9.03
C ILE A 214 1.45 -11.98 -8.89
N LEU A 215 2.25 -11.51 -9.85
CA LEU A 215 2.84 -10.16 -9.83
C LEU A 215 1.77 -9.06 -9.79
N ASN A 216 0.73 -9.17 -10.62
CA ASN A 216 -0.38 -8.20 -10.61
C ASN A 216 -1.13 -8.20 -9.28
N PHE A 217 -1.33 -9.37 -8.67
CA PHE A 217 -1.97 -9.48 -7.37
C PHE A 217 -1.12 -8.84 -6.27
N ILE A 218 0.20 -9.11 -6.24
CA ILE A 218 1.13 -8.51 -5.28
C ILE A 218 1.15 -6.98 -5.41
N ASN A 219 1.26 -6.46 -6.63
CA ASN A 219 1.24 -5.02 -6.90
C ASN A 219 -0.06 -4.37 -6.40
N LYS A 220 -1.21 -5.02 -6.61
CA LYS A 220 -2.50 -4.56 -6.10
C LYS A 220 -2.53 -4.57 -4.56
N THR A 221 -2.11 -5.68 -3.94
CA THR A 221 -2.04 -5.81 -2.48
C THR A 221 -1.14 -4.73 -1.87
N GLN A 222 -0.01 -4.40 -2.50
CA GLN A 222 0.90 -3.37 -2.01
C GLN A 222 0.24 -1.98 -1.93
N TYR A 223 -0.62 -1.63 -2.89
CA TYR A 223 -1.40 -0.40 -2.83
C TYR A 223 -2.43 -0.42 -1.70
N GLU A 224 -3.18 -1.52 -1.56
CA GLU A 224 -4.18 -1.69 -0.49
C GLU A 224 -3.56 -1.69 0.91
N LEU A 225 -2.32 -2.18 1.05
CA LEU A 225 -1.64 -2.26 2.32
C LEU A 225 -1.33 -0.87 2.92
N LYS A 226 -1.08 0.12 2.06
CA LYS A 226 -0.79 1.51 2.48
C LYS A 226 -1.97 2.17 3.20
N THR A 227 -3.20 1.80 2.84
CA THR A 227 -4.43 2.37 3.42
C THR A 227 -5.10 1.45 4.44
N SER A 228 -4.54 0.25 4.68
CA SER A 228 -5.14 -0.72 5.58
C SER A 228 -4.87 -0.42 7.05
N SER A 229 -5.93 -0.49 7.87
CA SER A 229 -5.84 -0.41 9.33
C SER A 229 -5.20 -1.65 9.97
N ASN A 230 -5.24 -2.81 9.30
CA ASN A 230 -4.64 -4.06 9.77
C ASN A 230 -3.81 -4.72 8.67
N GLN A 231 -2.56 -4.26 8.56
CA GLN A 231 -1.60 -4.74 7.57
C GLN A 231 -1.29 -6.23 7.72
N ARG A 232 -1.18 -6.73 8.96
CA ARG A 232 -0.90 -8.13 9.24
C ARG A 232 -1.96 -9.05 8.65
N MET A 233 -3.23 -8.78 8.96
CA MET A 233 -4.35 -9.57 8.43
C MET A 233 -4.42 -9.50 6.90
N LYS A 234 -4.12 -8.33 6.32
CA LYS A 234 -4.05 -8.19 4.85
C LYS A 234 -2.97 -9.08 4.23
N ILE A 235 -1.79 -9.16 4.84
CA ILE A 235 -0.71 -10.05 4.36
C ILE A 235 -1.11 -11.52 4.49
N GLU A 236 -1.69 -11.93 5.62
CA GLU A 236 -2.17 -13.32 5.81
C GLU A 236 -3.17 -13.71 4.70
N ILE A 237 -4.14 -12.84 4.41
CA ILE A 237 -5.12 -13.04 3.34
C ILE A 237 -4.44 -13.08 1.97
N ALA A 238 -3.51 -12.17 1.71
CA ALA A 238 -2.81 -12.10 0.43
C ALA A 238 -1.98 -13.37 0.17
N LEU A 239 -1.21 -13.84 1.16
CA LEU A 239 -0.45 -15.08 1.05
C LEU A 239 -1.36 -16.29 0.88
N CYS A 240 -2.47 -16.37 1.62
CA CYS A 240 -3.48 -17.43 1.42
C CYS A 240 -4.05 -17.40 0.00
N HIS A 241 -4.34 -16.20 -0.53
CA HIS A 241 -4.86 -16.05 -1.89
C HIS A 241 -3.84 -16.54 -2.92
N LEU A 242 -2.57 -16.14 -2.78
CA LEU A 242 -1.48 -16.60 -3.65
C LEU A 242 -1.32 -18.12 -3.63
N ILE A 243 -1.30 -18.73 -2.45
CA ILE A 243 -1.22 -20.18 -2.29
C ILE A 243 -2.45 -20.87 -2.90
N GLY A 244 -3.62 -20.25 -2.80
CA GLY A 244 -4.87 -20.74 -3.37
C GLY A 244 -5.02 -20.60 -4.89
N LEU A 245 -4.13 -19.88 -5.59
CA LEU A 245 -4.26 -19.63 -7.03
C LEU A 245 -4.23 -20.93 -7.86
N GLU A 246 -5.31 -21.20 -8.60
CA GLU A 246 -5.36 -22.31 -9.56
C GLU A 246 -4.47 -22.03 -10.77
N ARG A 247 -3.73 -23.05 -11.24
CA ARG A 247 -2.85 -22.94 -12.41
C ARG A 247 -3.66 -22.59 -13.66
N SER A 248 -3.17 -21.64 -14.45
CA SER A 248 -3.85 -21.13 -15.66
C SER A 248 -3.99 -22.20 -16.75
N ALA A 249 -3.04 -23.13 -16.85
CA ALA A 249 -3.10 -24.30 -17.73
C ALA A 249 -4.36 -25.15 -17.48
N THR A 250 -4.85 -25.19 -16.23
CA THR A 250 -6.02 -25.99 -15.83
C THR A 250 -7.27 -25.60 -16.61
N ILE A 251 -7.48 -24.34 -17.02
CA ILE A 251 -8.70 -23.96 -17.75
C ILE A 251 -8.67 -24.47 -19.19
N SER A 252 -7.59 -24.22 -19.94
CA SER A 252 -7.46 -24.71 -21.32
C SER A 252 -7.36 -26.23 -21.37
N GLU A 253 -6.69 -26.85 -20.41
CA GLU A 253 -6.66 -28.30 -20.26
C GLU A 253 -8.03 -28.87 -19.89
N LEU A 254 -8.78 -28.24 -18.97
CA LEU A 254 -10.15 -28.66 -18.64
C LEU A 254 -11.07 -28.53 -19.85
N ILE A 255 -10.98 -27.43 -20.62
CA ILE A 255 -11.75 -27.25 -21.85
C ILE A 255 -11.35 -28.31 -22.89
N SER A 256 -10.06 -28.63 -23.02
CA SER A 256 -9.60 -29.70 -23.91
C SER A 256 -10.06 -31.10 -23.44
N LYS A 257 -10.08 -31.35 -22.12
CA LYS A 257 -10.58 -32.60 -21.51
C LYS A 257 -12.08 -32.74 -21.68
N ILE A 258 -12.84 -31.65 -21.50
CA ILE A 258 -14.29 -31.56 -21.76
C ILE A 258 -14.58 -31.81 -23.24
N ASN A 259 -13.84 -31.17 -24.16
CA ASN A 259 -14.01 -31.34 -25.61
C ASN A 259 -13.57 -32.73 -26.09
N SER A 260 -12.63 -33.39 -25.41
CA SER A 260 -12.18 -34.74 -25.72
C SER A 260 -13.09 -35.86 -25.16
N GLY A 261 -14.18 -35.51 -24.49
CA GLY A 261 -15.16 -36.48 -23.95
C GLY A 261 -14.65 -37.37 -22.81
N LYS A 262 -13.43 -37.15 -22.31
CA LYS A 262 -12.85 -37.88 -21.17
C LYS A 262 -13.09 -37.13 -19.87
N ILE A 263 -14.34 -37.07 -19.45
CA ILE A 263 -14.67 -36.78 -18.06
C ILE A 263 -14.57 -38.09 -17.30
N SER A 264 -13.37 -38.42 -16.82
CA SER A 264 -13.27 -39.33 -15.68
C SER A 264 -13.59 -38.50 -14.45
N GLU A 265 -14.74 -38.74 -13.84
CA GLU A 265 -15.04 -38.21 -12.51
C GLU A 265 -13.85 -38.50 -11.59
N PRO A 266 -13.34 -37.52 -10.82
CA PRO A 266 -12.45 -37.85 -9.74
C PRO A 266 -13.27 -38.68 -8.76
N THR A 267 -13.04 -39.99 -8.74
CA THR A 267 -13.53 -40.88 -7.70
C THR A 267 -12.90 -40.43 -6.39
N ARG A 268 -13.51 -39.46 -5.72
CA ARG A 268 -13.36 -39.32 -4.27
C ARG A 268 -14.06 -40.53 -3.68
N THR A 269 -13.31 -41.61 -3.52
CA THR A 269 -13.70 -42.75 -2.71
C THR A 269 -13.83 -42.27 -1.27
N TYR A 270 -15.00 -41.75 -0.91
CA TYR A 270 -15.45 -41.83 0.47
C TYR A 270 -15.70 -43.32 0.71
N SER A 271 -14.75 -43.96 1.39
CA SER A 271 -14.93 -45.29 1.94
C SER A 271 -16.01 -45.23 3.01
N ILE A 272 -17.27 -45.38 2.60
CA ILE A 272 -18.36 -45.75 3.50
C ILE A 272 -18.14 -47.23 3.80
N SER A 273 -17.59 -47.52 4.98
CA SER A 273 -17.55 -48.90 5.49
C SER A 273 -18.98 -49.36 5.74
N SER A 274 -19.52 -50.15 4.83
CA SER A 274 -20.73 -50.94 5.02
C SER A 274 -20.43 -52.11 5.95
N GLY A 275 -20.85 -52.00 7.22
CA GLY A 275 -20.68 -53.06 8.20
C GLY A 275 -21.37 -52.79 9.52
N GLY A 276 -22.70 -52.85 9.54
CA GLY A 276 -23.48 -52.92 10.78
C GLY A 276 -24.96 -52.55 10.59
N PRO A 277 -25.92 -53.38 11.04
CA PRO A 277 -27.34 -53.09 10.88
C PRO A 277 -27.74 -51.92 11.79
N VAL A 278 -28.31 -50.88 11.18
CA VAL A 278 -28.89 -49.73 11.89
C VAL A 278 -30.10 -50.20 12.70
N LYS A 279 -29.96 -50.27 14.02
CA LYS A 279 -31.10 -50.34 14.94
C LYS A 279 -31.87 -49.01 14.88
N LYS A 280 -33.17 -49.09 14.61
CA LYS A 280 -34.11 -47.98 14.83
C LYS A 280 -34.08 -47.58 16.32
N PRO A 281 -33.94 -46.29 16.67
CA PRO A 281 -34.28 -45.84 18.01
C PRO A 281 -35.80 -45.69 18.09
N SER A 282 -36.44 -46.59 18.82
CA SER A 282 -37.74 -46.36 19.45
C SER A 282 -37.48 -46.06 20.92
N GLN A 283 -37.72 -44.82 21.34
CA GLN A 283 -38.44 -44.44 22.57
C GLN A 283 -38.32 -42.93 22.77
N GLU A 284 -39.48 -42.26 22.77
CA GLU A 284 -39.67 -40.95 23.38
C GLU A 284 -39.26 -41.03 24.85
N GLN A 285 -38.19 -40.35 25.22
CA GLN A 285 -37.96 -39.92 26.59
C GLN A 285 -38.31 -38.43 26.67
N SER A 286 -39.40 -38.18 27.40
CA SER A 286 -39.87 -36.87 27.81
C SER A 286 -38.75 -36.08 28.48
N LEU A 287 -38.39 -34.92 27.93
CA LEU A 287 -37.63 -33.88 28.64
C LEU A 287 -38.58 -33.18 29.62
N SER A 288 -38.98 -33.87 30.68
CA SER A 288 -39.66 -33.27 31.83
C SER A 288 -38.59 -32.75 32.79
N ASN A 289 -38.02 -31.58 32.46
CA ASN A 289 -37.47 -30.59 33.41
C ASN A 289 -36.83 -29.42 32.66
N VAL A 290 -37.66 -28.58 32.04
CA VAL A 290 -37.31 -27.18 31.80
C VAL A 290 -38.33 -26.35 32.55
N ARG A 291 -37.88 -25.71 33.64
CA ARG A 291 -38.70 -24.77 34.41
C ARG A 291 -38.95 -23.56 33.53
N LEU A 292 -40.21 -23.31 33.17
CA LEU A 292 -40.62 -22.07 32.51
C LEU A 292 -40.26 -20.91 33.43
N VAL A 293 -39.37 -20.04 32.99
CA VAL A 293 -39.14 -18.74 33.63
C VAL A 293 -40.39 -17.91 33.38
N GLU A 294 -41.09 -17.54 34.46
CA GLU A 294 -42.25 -16.66 34.43
C GLU A 294 -41.88 -15.34 33.74
N LYS A 295 -42.78 -14.87 32.87
CA LYS A 295 -42.73 -13.54 32.27
C LYS A 295 -42.85 -12.50 33.38
N ASN A 296 -41.72 -11.96 33.84
CA ASN A 296 -41.74 -10.64 34.44
C ASN A 296 -41.96 -9.63 33.30
N GLU A 297 -43.08 -8.92 33.38
CA GLU A 297 -43.36 -7.74 32.57
C GLU A 297 -42.23 -6.72 32.78
N ILE A 298 -41.36 -6.59 31.78
CA ILE A 298 -40.47 -5.44 31.70
C ILE A 298 -41.34 -4.29 31.20
N ASN A 299 -41.64 -3.36 32.10
CA ASN A 299 -42.34 -2.12 31.79
C ASN A 299 -41.46 -1.29 30.84
N ILE A 300 -41.83 -1.25 29.57
CA ILE A 300 -41.19 -0.41 28.55
C ILE A 300 -41.75 1.00 28.74
N PRO A 301 -40.95 2.02 29.03
CA PRO A 301 -41.46 3.39 29.13
C PRO A 301 -42.06 3.83 27.79
N GLU A 302 -43.27 4.38 27.84
CA GLU A 302 -43.96 4.98 26.69
C GLU A 302 -43.08 6.04 26.03
N VAL A 303 -42.55 5.69 24.85
CA VAL A 303 -41.99 6.67 23.93
C VAL A 303 -43.17 7.36 23.26
N LYS A 304 -43.27 8.68 23.46
CA LYS A 304 -44.24 9.55 22.77
C LYS A 304 -44.27 9.22 21.28
N SER A 305 -45.47 8.99 20.79
CA SER A 305 -45.83 8.69 19.40
C SER A 305 -44.89 9.34 18.37
N PHE A 306 -44.12 8.49 17.68
CA PHE A 306 -43.57 8.86 16.39
C PHE A 306 -44.67 8.64 15.36
N VAL A 307 -45.22 9.73 14.82
CA VAL A 307 -46.09 9.67 13.64
C VAL A 307 -45.19 9.30 12.46
N ALA A 308 -45.30 8.05 12.00
CA ALA A 308 -44.71 7.65 10.74
C ALA A 308 -45.32 8.50 9.60
N PRO A 309 -44.52 9.21 8.78
CA PRO A 309 -45.05 9.78 7.56
C PRO A 309 -45.34 8.62 6.61
N THR A 310 -46.59 8.56 6.17
CA THR A 310 -47.13 7.63 5.19
C THR A 310 -46.29 7.63 3.90
N ALA A 311 -45.62 6.52 3.62
CA ALA A 311 -44.87 6.32 2.38
C ALA A 311 -45.84 6.09 1.21
N LYS A 312 -45.85 7.02 0.25
CA LYS A 312 -46.56 6.88 -1.03
C LYS A 312 -45.65 6.58 -2.23
N ASP A 313 -44.32 6.51 -2.05
CA ASP A 313 -43.36 6.53 -3.18
C ASP A 313 -42.37 5.34 -3.19
N SER A 314 -42.83 4.10 -3.01
CA SER A 314 -41.94 2.93 -3.07
C SER A 314 -41.47 2.58 -4.50
N SER A 315 -42.18 3.01 -5.55
CA SER A 315 -41.79 2.73 -6.95
C SER A 315 -40.66 3.63 -7.45
N ASP A 316 -40.65 4.90 -7.03
CA ASP A 316 -39.68 5.89 -7.52
C ASP A 316 -38.28 5.64 -6.93
N PHE A 317 -38.19 5.15 -5.69
CA PHE A 317 -36.90 4.81 -5.06
C PHE A 317 -36.16 3.65 -5.75
N ASN A 318 -36.88 2.59 -6.12
CA ASN A 318 -36.29 1.43 -6.78
C ASN A 318 -35.74 1.78 -8.18
N SER A 319 -36.41 2.70 -8.89
CA SER A 319 -35.93 3.26 -10.16
C SER A 319 -34.64 4.06 -9.99
N ILE A 320 -34.54 4.83 -8.90
CA ILE A 320 -33.35 5.65 -8.59
C ILE A 320 -32.16 4.76 -8.24
N ILE A 321 -32.32 3.73 -7.40
CA ILE A 321 -31.25 2.78 -7.09
C ILE A 321 -30.73 2.09 -8.35
N ALA A 322 -31.63 1.61 -9.22
CA ALA A 322 -31.25 0.92 -10.45
C ALA A 322 -30.43 1.79 -11.41
N LYS A 323 -30.66 3.12 -11.39
CA LYS A 323 -29.96 4.10 -12.24
C LYS A 323 -28.87 4.89 -11.51
N TRP A 324 -28.63 4.60 -10.23
CA TRP A 324 -27.69 5.35 -9.39
C TRP A 324 -26.26 5.28 -9.91
N GLN A 325 -25.80 4.07 -10.23
CA GLN A 325 -24.47 3.83 -10.80
C GLN A 325 -24.28 4.55 -12.16
N VAL A 326 -25.32 4.56 -13.00
CA VAL A 326 -25.30 5.29 -14.29
C VAL A 326 -25.20 6.80 -14.08
N PHE A 327 -25.91 7.33 -13.08
CA PHE A 327 -25.82 8.74 -12.70
C PHE A 327 -24.42 9.11 -12.21
N VAL A 328 -23.83 8.30 -11.32
CA VAL A 328 -22.48 8.53 -10.78
C VAL A 328 -21.43 8.54 -11.89
N GLU A 329 -21.49 7.58 -12.82
CA GLU A 329 -20.55 7.50 -13.95
C GLU A 329 -20.68 8.69 -14.92
N GLN A 330 -21.90 9.18 -15.17
CA GLN A 330 -22.08 10.41 -15.95
C GLN A 330 -21.53 11.64 -15.24
N VAL A 331 -21.62 11.71 -13.91
CA VAL A 331 -21.03 12.81 -13.15
C VAL A 331 -19.50 12.70 -13.12
N LYS A 332 -18.91 11.50 -13.07
CA LYS A 332 -17.45 11.29 -13.22
C LYS A 332 -16.93 11.79 -14.57
N THR A 333 -17.70 11.59 -15.64
CA THR A 333 -17.35 12.04 -17.00
C THR A 333 -17.26 13.57 -17.09
N ASP A 334 -18.17 14.28 -16.42
CA ASP A 334 -18.21 15.75 -16.44
C ASP A 334 -17.28 16.39 -15.40
N LYS A 335 -17.14 15.77 -14.20
CA LYS A 335 -16.32 16.24 -13.09
C LYS A 335 -15.77 15.05 -12.28
N LEU A 336 -14.56 14.61 -12.61
CA LEU A 336 -13.90 13.43 -12.01
C LEU A 336 -13.87 13.43 -10.47
N PHE A 337 -13.52 14.56 -9.85
CA PHE A 337 -13.44 14.69 -8.39
C PHE A 337 -14.83 14.61 -7.73
N PHE A 338 -15.82 15.29 -8.31
CA PHE A 338 -17.20 15.31 -7.79
C PHE A 338 -17.91 13.97 -7.96
N GLY A 339 -17.66 13.28 -9.08
CA GLY A 339 -18.17 11.94 -9.33
C GLY A 339 -17.59 10.90 -8.36
N SER A 340 -16.34 11.05 -7.93
CA SER A 340 -15.72 10.16 -6.93
C SER A 340 -16.35 10.33 -5.54
N ILE A 341 -16.72 11.56 -5.17
CA ILE A 341 -17.44 11.83 -3.91
C ILE A 341 -18.84 11.20 -3.93
N LEU A 342 -19.55 11.31 -5.06
CA LEU A 342 -20.87 10.69 -5.22
C LEU A 342 -20.82 9.16 -5.30
N ASP A 343 -19.73 8.58 -5.78
CA ASP A 343 -19.51 7.12 -5.80
C ASP A 343 -19.38 6.55 -4.38
N ASN A 344 -18.79 7.33 -3.47
CA ASN A 344 -18.70 7.01 -2.04
C ASN A 344 -19.99 7.36 -1.26
N SER A 345 -21.09 7.63 -1.96
CA SER A 345 -22.36 8.05 -1.37
C SER A 345 -23.48 7.08 -1.69
N ASN A 346 -24.28 6.73 -0.68
CA ASN A 346 -25.32 5.70 -0.78
C ASN A 346 -26.73 6.30 -0.60
N PRO A 347 -27.65 6.15 -1.56
CA PRO A 347 -29.04 6.59 -1.39
C PRO A 347 -29.77 5.71 -0.37
N VAL A 348 -30.31 6.32 0.69
CA VAL A 348 -30.94 5.63 1.82
C VAL A 348 -32.46 5.54 1.66
N ASN A 349 -33.11 6.64 1.31
CA ASN A 349 -34.54 6.70 1.01
C ASN A 349 -34.88 7.98 0.24
N ILE A 350 -36.09 8.04 -0.32
CA ILE A 350 -36.66 9.24 -0.95
C ILE A 350 -37.97 9.61 -0.25
N ALA A 351 -38.17 10.90 0.01
CA ALA A 351 -39.44 11.43 0.51
C ALA A 351 -39.69 12.82 -0.07
N ASN A 352 -40.86 13.05 -0.68
CA ASN A 352 -41.25 14.34 -1.27
C ASN A 352 -40.20 14.89 -2.27
N ASP A 353 -39.74 14.06 -3.22
CA ASP A 353 -38.68 14.39 -4.19
C ASP A 353 -37.31 14.78 -3.56
N LYS A 354 -37.10 14.45 -2.28
CA LYS A 354 -35.83 14.61 -1.58
C LYS A 354 -35.17 13.26 -1.38
N LEU A 355 -34.04 13.04 -2.04
CA LEU A 355 -33.20 11.86 -1.89
C LEU A 355 -32.26 12.06 -0.72
N ASN A 356 -32.40 11.25 0.32
CA ASN A 356 -31.47 11.26 1.44
C ASN A 356 -30.32 10.30 1.12
N ILE A 357 -29.09 10.82 1.20
CA ILE A 357 -27.86 10.12 0.89
C ILE A 357 -26.98 10.06 2.13
N GLU A 358 -26.42 8.89 2.38
CA GLU A 358 -25.39 8.68 3.38
C GLU A 358 -24.02 8.87 2.75
N VAL A 359 -23.18 9.68 3.39
CA VAL A 359 -21.82 10.03 2.93
C VAL A 359 -20.81 9.61 4.00
N GLU A 360 -19.61 9.17 3.58
CA GLU A 360 -18.63 8.61 4.50
C GLU A 360 -17.99 9.65 5.43
N HIS A 361 -17.67 10.84 4.90
CA HIS A 361 -17.12 11.97 5.66
C HIS A 361 -18.07 13.18 5.68
N SER A 362 -17.98 14.00 6.73
CA SER A 362 -18.78 15.23 6.84
C SER A 362 -18.48 16.24 5.74
N ASP A 363 -17.22 16.31 5.33
CA ASP A 363 -16.70 17.35 4.43
C ASP A 363 -17.13 17.09 2.97
N ASP A 364 -17.42 15.82 2.65
CA ASP A 364 -17.97 15.41 1.35
C ASP A 364 -19.39 15.99 1.14
N TRP A 365 -20.17 16.14 2.21
CA TRP A 365 -21.51 16.72 2.15
C TRP A 365 -21.47 18.21 1.79
N ASP A 366 -20.48 18.95 2.31
CA ASP A 366 -20.35 20.37 2.01
C ASP A 366 -20.15 20.59 0.50
N ILE A 367 -19.31 19.75 -0.11
CA ILE A 367 -19.05 19.76 -1.57
C ILE A 367 -20.31 19.39 -2.37
N ILE A 368 -21.11 18.42 -1.91
CA ILE A 368 -22.39 18.05 -2.53
C ILE A 368 -23.40 19.20 -2.43
N SER A 369 -23.47 19.86 -1.28
CA SER A 369 -24.40 20.97 -1.02
C SER A 369 -24.07 22.22 -1.84
N ASP A 370 -22.78 22.50 -2.06
CA ASP A 370 -22.29 23.63 -2.85
C ASP A 370 -22.56 23.46 -4.36
N ASN A 371 -22.75 22.22 -4.84
CA ASN A 371 -23.00 21.91 -6.25
C ASN A 371 -24.50 21.68 -6.59
N LYS A 372 -25.43 22.26 -5.81
CA LYS A 372 -26.88 22.05 -5.97
C LYS A 372 -27.43 22.35 -7.37
N THR A 373 -26.98 23.42 -8.02
CA THR A 373 -27.45 23.83 -9.37
C THR A 373 -27.03 22.86 -10.47
N TYR A 374 -25.86 22.23 -10.33
CA TYR A 374 -25.37 21.21 -11.25
C TYR A 374 -26.14 19.89 -11.09
N LEU A 375 -26.35 19.47 -9.83
CA LEU A 375 -27.12 18.28 -9.50
C LEU A 375 -28.56 18.38 -10.02
N ASP A 376 -29.22 19.53 -9.82
CA ASP A 376 -30.58 19.78 -10.32
C ASP A 376 -30.73 19.56 -11.84
N LYS A 377 -29.72 19.98 -12.62
CA LYS A 377 -29.70 19.79 -14.08
C LYS A 377 -29.50 18.32 -14.43
N LYS A 378 -28.58 17.65 -13.75
CA LYS A 378 -28.24 16.25 -14.03
C LYS A 378 -29.29 15.25 -13.56
N THR A 379 -29.96 15.49 -12.44
CA THR A 379 -31.05 14.60 -12.01
C THR A 379 -32.23 14.68 -12.96
N LYS A 380 -32.51 15.86 -13.54
CA LYS A 380 -33.54 16.02 -14.56
C LYS A 380 -33.21 15.27 -15.85
N GLU A 381 -31.93 15.21 -16.21
CA GLU A 381 -31.44 14.47 -17.39
C GLU A 381 -31.52 12.95 -17.19
N VAL A 382 -31.14 12.43 -16.03
CA VAL A 382 -31.00 10.98 -15.77
C VAL A 382 -32.27 10.35 -15.20
N PHE A 383 -32.94 11.04 -14.27
CA PHE A 383 -34.12 10.54 -13.58
C PHE A 383 -35.43 11.17 -14.10
N GLY A 384 -35.36 12.14 -15.02
CA GLY A 384 -36.52 12.80 -15.62
C GLY A 384 -37.27 13.75 -14.68
N LYS A 385 -36.82 13.89 -13.43
CA LYS A 385 -37.41 14.75 -12.38
C LYS A 385 -36.32 15.49 -11.63
N LYS A 386 -36.69 16.62 -11.03
CA LYS A 386 -35.80 17.37 -10.13
C LYS A 386 -35.79 16.65 -8.77
N ILE A 387 -34.61 16.25 -8.30
CA ILE A 387 -34.44 15.56 -7.02
C ILE A 387 -33.52 16.41 -6.15
N GLU A 388 -33.99 16.81 -4.97
CA GLU A 388 -33.15 17.52 -4.00
C GLU A 388 -32.39 16.50 -3.14
N PHE A 389 -31.13 16.79 -2.83
CA PHE A 389 -30.27 15.93 -2.02
C PHE A 389 -30.29 16.37 -0.56
N ASN A 390 -30.38 15.42 0.36
CA ASN A 390 -30.32 15.63 1.81
C ASN A 390 -29.29 14.68 2.45
N ASN A 391 -28.66 15.09 3.55
CA ASN A 391 -27.73 14.25 4.29
C ASN A 391 -28.47 13.32 5.25
N ALA A 392 -28.39 12.01 5.02
CA ALA A 392 -28.72 10.99 6.01
C ALA A 392 -27.44 10.67 6.81
N GLY A 393 -27.07 11.52 7.76
CA GLY A 393 -25.84 11.34 8.53
C GLY A 393 -25.73 9.95 9.17
N LYS A 394 -24.51 9.40 9.26
CA LYS A 394 -24.21 8.14 9.97
C LYS A 394 -24.76 8.18 11.40
N LYS A 395 -25.61 7.22 11.77
CA LYS A 395 -25.96 6.97 13.18
C LYS A 395 -24.72 6.51 13.94
N LYS A 396 -24.11 7.42 14.71
CA LYS A 396 -23.16 7.07 15.78
C LYS A 396 -23.90 6.32 16.89
N SER A 397 -23.43 5.13 17.23
CA SER A 397 -23.68 4.52 18.53
C SER A 397 -23.10 5.44 19.62
N GLY A 398 -23.97 5.96 20.49
CA GLY A 398 -23.71 6.42 21.86
C GLY A 398 -22.58 7.42 22.11
N SER A 399 -22.92 8.69 22.29
CA SER A 399 -22.67 9.45 23.53
C SER A 399 -23.12 10.90 23.34
N GLU A 400 -23.98 11.36 24.25
CA GLU A 400 -24.57 12.69 24.27
C GLU A 400 -23.56 13.83 24.14
N LYS A 401 -23.89 14.85 23.33
CA LYS A 401 -23.61 16.23 23.72
C LYS A 401 -24.52 17.23 23.01
N LYS A 402 -24.99 18.16 23.84
CA LYS A 402 -25.96 19.22 23.61
C LYS A 402 -25.46 20.25 22.60
N SER A 403 -26.37 20.65 21.72
CA SER A 403 -26.59 21.98 21.15
C SER A 403 -25.59 23.08 21.50
N SER A 404 -24.96 23.67 20.49
CA SER A 404 -24.91 25.14 20.34
C SER A 404 -24.69 25.55 18.88
N LYS A 405 -25.52 26.49 18.44
CA LYS A 405 -25.33 27.35 17.24
C LYS A 405 -24.74 28.69 17.72
N PRO A 406 -24.32 29.60 16.81
CA PRO A 406 -22.98 30.15 16.73
C PRO A 406 -22.87 31.57 17.32
N ILE A 407 -21.66 32.01 17.70
CA ILE A 407 -21.42 33.42 18.01
C ILE A 407 -20.13 33.93 17.34
N THR A 408 -20.35 35.06 16.68
CA THR A 408 -19.51 36.09 16.11
C THR A 408 -18.35 36.57 17.02
N LYS A 409 -17.32 37.14 16.37
CA LYS A 409 -16.19 37.89 16.95
C LYS A 409 -16.51 38.69 18.22
N SER A 410 -15.77 38.45 19.31
CA SER A 410 -15.23 39.49 20.19
C SER A 410 -14.26 38.92 21.23
N GLN A 411 -13.09 39.57 21.33
CA GLN A 411 -12.18 39.73 22.46
C GLN A 411 -11.59 38.50 23.21
N SER A 412 -10.26 38.52 23.23
CA SER A 412 -9.31 37.67 23.94
C SER A 412 -9.38 37.78 25.47
N SER A 413 -9.45 36.62 26.15
CA SER A 413 -8.62 36.31 27.33
C SER A 413 -8.82 34.85 27.79
N GLY A 414 -7.71 34.10 27.93
CA GLY A 414 -7.60 32.93 28.82
C GLY A 414 -7.72 31.51 28.23
N SER A 415 -6.59 30.81 28.05
CA SER A 415 -6.31 29.48 28.64
C SER A 415 -4.91 28.97 28.26
N SER A 416 -3.97 29.17 29.19
CA SER A 416 -2.52 28.88 29.10
C SER A 416 -2.13 27.61 29.88
N ASN A 417 -2.99 26.59 29.92
CA ASN A 417 -2.77 25.43 30.79
C ASN A 417 -2.24 24.17 30.08
N ASP A 418 -2.47 24.00 28.78
CA ASP A 418 -2.02 22.80 28.07
C ASP A 418 -0.57 22.91 27.54
N GLU A 419 -0.12 24.11 27.14
CA GLU A 419 1.28 24.31 26.73
C GLU A 419 2.27 24.08 27.88
N ASN A 420 1.89 24.45 29.10
CA ASN A 420 2.72 24.27 30.29
C ASN A 420 2.92 22.80 30.66
N ALA A 421 1.98 21.91 30.32
CA ALA A 421 2.11 20.48 30.63
C ALA A 421 3.19 19.80 29.77
N LEU A 422 3.23 20.13 28.46
CA LEU A 422 4.22 19.62 27.53
C LEU A 422 5.63 20.18 27.80
N VAL A 423 5.73 21.49 28.08
CA VAL A 423 7.01 22.13 28.43
C VAL A 423 7.61 21.51 29.70
N ASN A 424 6.79 21.25 30.72
CA ASN A 424 7.25 20.63 31.96
C ASN A 424 7.68 19.16 31.78
N ALA A 425 7.04 18.41 30.88
CA ALA A 425 7.45 17.03 30.57
C ALA A 425 8.85 16.98 29.93
N VAL A 426 9.13 17.89 28.99
CA VAL A 426 10.42 17.97 28.29
C VAL A 426 11.55 18.40 29.23
N ILE A 427 11.30 19.37 30.12
CA ILE A 427 12.30 19.82 31.09
C ILE A 427 12.63 18.71 32.09
N ASN A 428 11.60 18.07 32.67
CA ASN A 428 11.80 17.11 33.77
C ASN A 428 12.28 15.73 33.33
N GLN A 429 11.88 15.25 32.14
CA GLN A 429 12.24 13.90 31.70
C GLN A 429 13.42 13.87 30.73
N LEU A 430 13.64 14.94 29.97
CA LEU A 430 14.64 14.98 28.89
C LEU A 430 15.78 15.98 29.16
N GLY A 431 15.77 16.66 30.32
CA GLY A 431 16.83 17.59 30.71
C GLY A 431 16.89 18.86 29.86
N GLY A 432 15.80 19.21 29.18
CA GLY A 432 15.70 20.43 28.37
C GLY A 432 15.71 21.71 29.23
N ARG A 433 16.14 22.83 28.63
CA ARG A 433 16.04 24.17 29.24
C ARG A 433 15.18 25.08 28.38
N GLU A 434 14.25 25.81 28.99
CA GLU A 434 13.46 26.81 28.29
C GLU A 434 14.32 28.06 28.02
N ILE A 435 14.41 28.49 26.76
CA ILE A 435 15.07 29.74 26.39
C ILE A 435 13.98 30.71 25.96
N LYS A 436 13.65 31.67 26.83
CA LYS A 436 12.74 32.76 26.49
C LYS A 436 13.47 33.72 25.55
N LYS A 437 12.87 33.99 24.39
CA LYS A 437 13.33 35.00 23.43
C LYS A 437 12.82 36.37 23.83
#